data_AF-A0A6I6EKC4-F1
#
_entry.id   AF-A0A6I6EKC4-F1
#
_cell.length_a   1.000
_cell.length_b   1.000
_cell.length_c   1.000
_cell.angle_alpha   90.00
_cell.angle_beta   90.00
_cell.angle_gamma   90.00
#
_symmetry.space_group_name_H-M   'P 1'
#
loop_
_entity.id
_entity.type
_entity.pdbx_description
1 polymer ?
#
loop_
_entity_poly.entity_id
_entity_poly.type
_entity_poly.pdbx_seq_one_letter_code
_entity_poly.pdbx_strand_id
1 'polypeptide(L)' 'MIADIQTIPELLIKTRGNQTEVARMLKSSRGTIKKYAGDRKAQRHAIVNGTLMIFRGEQGIWKRRAE' A
#
# COMPACT_ATOMS: atom_id res chain seq x y z
N MET A 1 -21.89 -5.22 -9.45
CA MET A 1 -21.02 -5.64 -8.33
C MET A 1 -20.25 -4.43 -7.86
N ILE A 2 -20.15 -4.19 -6.55
CA ILE A 2 -19.38 -3.09 -5.97
C ILE A 2 -17.92 -3.53 -5.88
N ALA A 3 -16.98 -2.70 -6.35
CA ALA A 3 -15.55 -3.00 -6.26
C ALA A 3 -15.10 -2.94 -4.78
N ASP A 4 -14.32 -3.92 -4.32
CA ASP A 4 -13.71 -3.88 -3.00
C ASP A 4 -12.47 -2.97 -3.07
N ILE A 5 -12.56 -1.80 -2.44
CA ILE A 5 -11.51 -0.79 -2.39
C ILE A 5 -11.02 -0.71 -0.95
N GLN A 6 -9.74 -1.01 -0.75
CA GLN A 6 -9.09 -1.01 0.57
C GLN A 6 -7.75 -0.29 0.52
N THR A 7 -7.19 -0.04 1.70
CA THR A 7 -5.85 0.51 1.85
C THR A 7 -4.92 -0.44 2.62
N ILE A 8 -3.60 -0.27 2.46
CA ILE A 8 -2.58 -1.02 3.20
C ILE A 8 -2.74 -0.85 4.71
N PRO A 9 -3.01 0.36 5.27
CA PRO A 9 -3.30 0.51 6.69
C PRO A 9 -4.46 -0.36 7.18
N GLU A 10 -5.54 -0.50 6.40
CA GLU A 10 -6.67 -1.36 6.75
C GLU A 10 -6.29 -2.84 6.75
N LEU A 11 -5.54 -3.30 5.73
CA LEU A 11 -5.03 -4.67 5.72
C LEU A 11 -4.07 -4.92 6.89
N LEU A 12 -3.24 -3.94 7.26
CA LEU A 12 -2.36 -4.05 8.42
C LEU A 12 -3.16 -4.15 9.72
N ILE A 13 -4.29 -3.46 9.86
CA ILE A 13 -5.17 -3.63 11.02
C ILE A 13 -5.71 -5.07 11.05
N LYS A 14 -6.19 -5.59 9.91
CA LYS A 14 -6.70 -6.97 9.79
C LYS A 14 -5.64 -8.02 10.14
N THR A 15 -4.38 -7.79 9.76
CA THR A 15 -3.25 -8.71 10.03
C THR A 15 -2.46 -8.36 11.30
N ARG A 16 -3.00 -7.53 12.19
CA ARG A 16 -2.35 -7.12 13.46
C ARG A 16 -0.93 -6.54 13.27
N GLY A 17 -0.73 -5.80 12.17
CA GLY A 17 0.52 -5.15 11.81
C GLY A 17 1.52 -6.04 11.06
N ASN A 18 1.15 -7.28 10.69
CA ASN A 18 2.04 -8.18 9.99
C ASN A 18 2.25 -7.76 8.51
N GLN A 19 3.29 -6.98 8.27
CA GLN A 19 3.62 -6.48 6.93
C GLN A 19 4.01 -7.58 5.94
N THR A 20 4.60 -8.69 6.41
CA THR A 20 5.00 -9.82 5.55
C THR A 20 3.79 -10.55 5.03
N GLU A 21 2.76 -10.71 5.85
CA GLU A 21 1.49 -11.31 5.45
C GLU A 21 0.75 -10.44 4.44
N VAL A 22 0.64 -9.13 4.68
CA VAL A 22 0.06 -8.19 3.71
C VAL A 22 0.83 -8.20 2.39
N ALA A 23 2.17 -8.26 2.43
CA ALA A 23 3.00 -8.39 1.25
C ALA A 23 2.69 -9.66 0.45
N ARG A 24 2.49 -10.80 1.13
CA ARG A 24 2.09 -12.08 0.51
C ARG A 24 0.70 -11.98 -0.12
N MET A 25 -0.28 -11.40 0.59
CA MET A 25 -1.65 -11.20 0.08
C MET A 25 -1.66 -10.37 -1.20
N LEU A 26 -0.86 -9.30 -1.25
CA LEU A 26 -0.80 -8.37 -2.37
C LEU A 26 0.24 -8.72 -3.43
N LYS A 27 0.93 -9.86 -3.31
CA LYS A 27 2.06 -10.27 -4.19
C LYS A 27 3.09 -9.15 -4.40
N SER A 28 3.39 -8.41 -3.34
CA SER A 28 4.24 -7.23 -3.36
C SER A 28 5.40 -7.37 -2.37
N SER A 29 6.39 -6.48 -2.43
CA SER A 29 7.50 -6.49 -1.48
C SER A 29 7.07 -5.91 -0.14
N ARG A 30 7.62 -6.42 0.97
CA ARG A 30 7.45 -5.80 2.30
C ARG A 30 7.89 -4.32 2.31
N GLY A 31 8.92 -3.97 1.53
CA GLY A 31 9.38 -2.58 1.38
C GLY A 31 8.30 -1.67 0.82
N THR A 32 7.53 -2.15 -0.17
CA THR A 32 6.37 -1.45 -0.71
C THR A 32 5.30 -1.24 0.36
N ILE A 33 4.99 -2.28 1.14
CA ILE A 33 4.01 -2.18 2.25
C ILE A 33 4.47 -1.12 3.27
N LYS A 34 5.74 -1.17 3.69
CA LYS A 34 6.31 -0.20 4.64
C LYS A 34 6.22 1.23 4.10
N LYS A 35 6.47 1.44 2.81
CA LYS A 35 6.40 2.77 2.17
C LYS A 35 5.00 3.40 2.24
N TYR A 36 3.95 2.59 2.15
CA TYR A 36 2.56 3.05 2.12
C TYR A 36 1.77 2.76 3.40
N ALA A 37 2.41 2.23 4.45
CA ALA A 37 1.77 1.91 5.73
C ALA A 37 1.16 3.12 6.45
N GLY A 38 1.59 4.34 6.11
CA GLY A 38 1.02 5.59 6.62
C GLY A 38 -0.06 6.23 5.74
N ASP A 39 -0.33 5.68 4.55
CA ASP A 39 -1.24 6.29 3.58
C ASP A 39 -2.71 5.91 3.86
N ARG A 40 -3.27 6.48 4.92
CA ARG A 40 -4.65 6.22 5.37
C ARG A 40 -5.72 6.92 4.52
N LYS A 41 -5.33 7.88 3.70
CA LYS A 41 -6.24 8.68 2.87
C LYS A 41 -6.29 8.18 1.41
N ALA A 42 -5.68 7.02 1.12
CA ALA A 42 -5.56 6.47 -0.23
C ALA A 42 -4.98 7.47 -1.26
N GLN A 43 -4.12 8.38 -0.82
CA GLN A 43 -3.61 9.46 -1.67
C GLN A 43 -2.54 8.96 -2.65
N ARG A 44 -1.85 7.87 -2.30
CA ARG A 44 -0.69 7.37 -3.01
C ARG A 44 -0.84 5.92 -3.47
N HIS A 45 -1.78 5.18 -2.89
CA HIS A 45 -2.10 3.82 -3.27
C HIS A 45 -3.56 3.47 -2.98
N ALA A 46 -4.05 2.44 -3.66
CA ALA A 46 -5.31 1.79 -3.37
C ALA A 46 -5.17 0.29 -3.64
N ILE A 47 -5.95 -0.53 -2.96
CA ILE A 47 -6.06 -1.95 -3.22
C ILE A 47 -7.42 -2.17 -3.83
N VAL A 48 -7.45 -2.65 -5.08
CA VAL A 48 -8.70 -2.87 -5.81
C VAL A 48 -8.79 -4.35 -6.11
N ASN A 49 -9.81 -5.02 -5.57
CA ASN A 49 -10.02 -6.46 -5.73
C ASN A 49 -8.75 -7.29 -5.43
N GLY A 50 -8.06 -6.96 -4.33
CA GLY A 50 -6.80 -7.62 -3.91
C GLY A 50 -5.55 -7.23 -4.69
N THR A 51 -5.64 -6.34 -5.68
CA THR A 51 -4.50 -5.85 -6.47
C THR A 51 -4.04 -4.49 -5.96
N LEU A 52 -2.74 -4.37 -5.66
CA LEU A 52 -2.16 -3.10 -5.24
C LEU A 52 -1.95 -2.16 -6.44
N MET A 53 -2.70 -1.07 -6.46
CA MET A 53 -2.53 0.04 -7.40
C MET A 53 -1.76 1.18 -6.73
N ILE A 54 -0.74 1.71 -7.42
CA ILE A 54 0.11 2.79 -6.92
C ILE A 54 0.00 3.98 -7.85
N PHE A 55 -0.18 5.17 -7.28
CA PHE A 55 -0.17 6.40 -8.06
C PHE A 55 1.25 6.71 -8.57
N ARG A 56 1.46 6.67 -9.88
CA ARG A 56 2.80 6.86 -10.49
C ARG A 56 3.33 8.28 -10.39
N GLY A 57 2.48 9.30 -10.27
CA GLY A 57 2.91 10.71 -10.22
C GLY A 57 3.87 11.03 -9.06
N GLU A 58 3.87 10.22 -8.01
CA GLU A 58 4.77 10.37 -6.86
C GLU A 58 5.94 9.37 -6.81
N GLN A 59 6.11 8.53 -7.84
CA GLN A 59 7.27 7.64 -7.91
C GLN A 59 8.56 8.48 -8.02
N GLY A 60 9.47 8.30 -7.06
CA GLY A 60 10.75 9.02 -7.00
C GLY A 60 10.75 10.32 -6.18
N ILE A 61 9.60 10.85 -5.72
CA ILE A 61 9.58 12.05 -4.85
C ILE A 61 10.39 11.83 -3.57
N TRP A 62 10.28 10.63 -2.99
CA TRP A 62 11.02 10.27 -1.78
C TRP A 62 12.55 10.21 -1.98
N LYS A 63 13.04 9.99 -3.21
CA LYS A 63 14.49 10.05 -3.51
C LYS A 63 14.99 11.49 -3.63
N ARG A 64 14.17 12.39 -4.21
CA ARG A 64 14.55 13.80 -4.49
C ARG A 64 14.59 14.73 -3.27
N ARG A 65 14.12 14.30 -2.10
CA ARG A 65 14.18 15.09 -0.85
C ARG A 65 15.37 14.74 0.05
N ALA A 66 16.16 13.74 -0.33
CA ALA A 66 17.34 13.28 0.41
C ALA A 66 18.66 13.74 -0.22
N GLU A 67 18.58 14.54 -1.29
CA GLU A 67 19.67 15.32 -1.91
C GLU A 67 19.46 16.80 -1.56
#